data_AF-J5WWC0-F1
#
_entry.id   AF-J5WWC0-F1
#
_cell.length_a   1.000
_cell.length_b   1.000
_cell.length_c   1.000
_cell.angle_alpha   90.00
_cell.angle_beta   90.00
_cell.angle_gamma   90.00
#
_symmetry.space_group_name_H-M   'P 1'
#
loop_
_entity.id
_entity.type
_entity.pdbx_description
1 polymer ?
#
loop_
_entity_poly.entity_id
_entity_poly.type
_entity_poly.pdbx_seq_one_letter_code
_entity_poly.pdbx_strand_id
1 'polypeptide(L)'
;MKLTPIMKSLALAGIISTLPVTSWAETSPKEAAAATKQANDALYKQLPFSDNTDFTNAHKGFIAALPTEVIKGEQGNVIWGSSGSE
;
A
#
# COMPACT_ATOMS: atom_id res chain seq x y z
N MET A 1 13.83 -62.01 -33.91
CA MET A 1 13.28 -60.86 -34.67
C MET A 1 12.80 -59.80 -33.70
N LYS A 2 13.33 -58.58 -33.85
CA LYS A 2 12.76 -57.28 -33.48
C LYS A 2 12.58 -56.95 -31.98
N LEU A 3 13.62 -56.31 -31.43
CA LEU A 3 13.56 -55.44 -30.25
C LEU A 3 12.53 -54.33 -30.49
N THR A 4 11.54 -54.21 -29.60
CA THR A 4 10.44 -53.25 -29.70
C THR A 4 10.87 -51.83 -29.31
N PRO A 5 10.25 -50.79 -29.90
CA PRO A 5 10.70 -49.41 -29.83
C PRO A 5 10.13 -48.70 -28.59
N ILE A 6 10.52 -49.13 -27.39
CA ILE A 6 10.13 -48.45 -26.14
C ILE A 6 11.28 -47.57 -25.62
N MET A 7 12.50 -47.80 -26.10
CA MET A 7 13.71 -47.12 -25.67
C MET A 7 14.05 -45.91 -26.56
N LYS A 8 13.11 -44.98 -26.79
CA LYS A 8 13.41 -43.70 -27.45
C LYS A 8 12.69 -42.47 -26.89
N SER A 9 11.72 -42.63 -25.99
CA SER A 9 10.99 -41.47 -25.43
C SER A 9 11.44 -41.04 -24.04
N LEU A 10 12.53 -41.62 -23.49
CA LEU A 10 13.03 -41.29 -22.15
C LEU A 10 14.19 -40.27 -22.15
N ALA A 11 14.17 -39.33 -23.09
CA ALA A 11 15.24 -38.35 -23.24
C ALA A 11 14.72 -36.96 -23.64
N LEU A 12 13.70 -36.41 -22.96
CA LEU A 12 13.46 -34.95 -23.02
C LEU A 12 12.55 -34.36 -21.94
N ALA A 13 12.57 -34.84 -20.70
CA ALA A 13 11.78 -34.19 -19.65
C ALA A 13 12.46 -34.31 -18.29
N GLY A 14 13.47 -33.48 -18.05
CA GLY A 14 14.10 -33.47 -16.73
C GLY A 14 15.30 -32.55 -16.61
N ILE A 15 15.13 -31.25 -16.86
CA ILE A 15 15.89 -30.15 -16.23
C ILE A 15 14.98 -28.90 -16.31
N ILE A 16 13.97 -28.81 -15.44
CA ILE A 16 13.36 -27.53 -15.01
C ILE A 16 12.86 -27.78 -13.59
N SER A 17 13.73 -27.79 -12.58
CA SER A 17 13.26 -27.92 -11.20
C SER A 17 14.08 -27.19 -10.13
N THR A 18 15.11 -26.42 -10.49
CA THR A 18 15.97 -25.78 -9.48
C THR A 18 16.44 -24.37 -9.83
N LEU A 19 15.60 -23.54 -10.46
CA LEU A 19 15.84 -22.10 -10.39
C LEU A 19 15.23 -21.57 -9.08
N PRO A 20 16.03 -21.03 -8.14
CA PRO A 20 15.46 -20.30 -7.02
C PRO A 20 14.77 -19.06 -7.60
N VAL A 21 13.44 -19.09 -7.65
CA VAL A 21 12.64 -17.89 -7.89
C VAL A 21 12.89 -16.96 -6.70
N THR A 22 13.72 -15.95 -6.90
CA THR A 22 13.81 -14.84 -5.96
C THR A 22 12.46 -14.12 -6.00
N SER A 23 11.68 -14.23 -4.93
CA SER A 23 10.45 -13.45 -4.81
C SER A 23 10.84 -12.01 -4.55
N TRP A 24 10.57 -11.13 -5.50
CA TRP A 24 10.70 -9.69 -5.33
C TRP A 24 9.44 -9.23 -4.60
N ALA A 25 9.59 -8.73 -3.38
CA ALA A 25 8.48 -8.11 -2.66
C ALA A 25 8.13 -6.81 -3.40
N GLU A 26 6.89 -6.71 -3.87
CA GLU A 26 6.35 -5.46 -4.40
C GLU A 26 6.35 -4.43 -3.26
N THR A 27 7.14 -3.36 -3.44
CA THR A 27 7.31 -2.30 -2.43
C THR A 27 6.26 -1.20 -2.54
N SER A 28 5.42 -1.24 -3.57
CA SER A 28 4.30 -0.31 -3.72
C SER A 28 3.19 -0.62 -2.72
N PRO A 29 2.51 0.41 -2.18
CA PRO A 29 1.31 0.20 -1.36
C PRO A 29 0.28 -0.65 -2.10
N LYS A 30 -0.36 -1.55 -1.37
CA LYS A 30 -1.42 -2.43 -1.90
C LYS A 30 -2.78 -1.89 -1.52
N GLU A 31 -3.76 -2.23 -2.34
CA GLU A 31 -5.17 -2.01 -2.01
C GLU A 31 -5.56 -2.71 -0.70
N ALA A 32 -6.50 -2.11 0.02
CA ALA A 32 -7.02 -2.71 1.25
C ALA A 32 -7.70 -4.06 0.97
N ALA A 33 -7.23 -5.11 1.65
CA ALA A 33 -7.81 -6.45 1.58
C ALA A 33 -9.23 -6.48 2.18
N ALA A 34 -10.00 -7.53 1.86
CA ALA A 34 -11.38 -7.68 2.36
C ALA A 34 -11.46 -7.63 3.90
N ALA A 35 -10.53 -8.28 4.60
CA ALA A 35 -10.47 -8.26 6.06
C ALA A 35 -10.24 -6.84 6.62
N THR A 36 -9.36 -6.05 5.98
CA THR A 36 -9.10 -4.65 6.37
C THR A 36 -10.33 -3.78 6.17
N LYS A 37 -11.02 -3.92 5.03
CA LYS A 37 -12.26 -3.19 4.75
C LYS A 37 -13.35 -3.52 5.77
N GLN A 38 -13.55 -4.80 6.06
CA GLN A 38 -14.52 -5.25 7.05
C GLN A 38 -14.23 -4.69 8.45
N ALA A 39 -12.97 -4.64 8.86
CA ALA A 39 -12.57 -4.06 10.14
C ALA A 39 -12.87 -2.56 10.21
N ASN A 40 -12.56 -1.81 9.14
CA ASN A 40 -12.88 -0.38 9.05
C ASN A 40 -14.40 -0.14 9.08
N ASP A 41 -15.19 -0.96 8.37
CA ASP A 41 -16.66 -0.88 8.38
C ASP A 41 -17.24 -1.17 9.77
N ALA A 42 -16.63 -2.09 10.53
CA ALA A 42 -17.04 -2.38 11.90
C ALA A 42 -16.78 -1.19 12.82
N LEU A 43 -15.61 -0.55 12.71
CA LEU A 43 -15.29 0.68 13.44
C LEU A 43 -16.25 1.81 13.09
N TYR A 44 -16.57 1.98 11.81
CA TYR A 44 -17.53 2.99 11.34
C TYR A 44 -18.91 2.82 11.97
N LYS A 45 -19.38 1.58 12.12
CA LYS A 45 -20.67 1.27 12.77
C LYS A 45 -20.65 1.45 14.29
N GLN A 46 -19.48 1.31 14.92
CA GLN A 46 -19.33 1.36 16.37
C GLN A 46 -19.14 2.78 16.90
N LEU A 47 -18.44 3.64 16.15
CA LEU A 47 -18.06 4.97 16.59
C LEU A 47 -19.09 6.04 16.14
N PRO A 48 -19.29 7.11 16.93
CA PRO A 48 -20.28 8.13 16.64
C PRO A 48 -19.78 9.14 15.59
N PHE A 49 -19.52 8.72 14.36
CA PHE A 49 -19.03 9.61 13.28
C PHE A 49 -20.00 10.74 12.90
N SER A 50 -21.28 10.67 13.32
CA SER A 50 -22.22 11.77 13.19
C SER A 50 -22.02 12.89 14.21
N ASP A 51 -21.28 12.64 15.29
CA ASP A 51 -20.87 13.67 16.24
C ASP A 51 -19.76 14.52 15.62
N ASN A 52 -20.12 15.75 15.26
CA ASN A 52 -19.22 16.72 14.63
C ASN A 52 -18.78 17.83 15.61
N THR A 53 -18.90 17.58 16.91
CA THR A 53 -18.53 18.55 17.96
C THR A 53 -17.08 19.00 17.82
N ASP A 54 -16.18 18.07 17.51
CA ASP A 54 -14.75 18.39 17.34
C ASP A 54 -14.47 19.31 16.15
N PHE A 55 -15.22 19.19 15.04
CA PHE A 55 -15.12 20.15 13.94
C PHE A 55 -15.57 21.54 14.38
N THR A 56 -16.68 21.63 15.11
CA THR A 56 -17.16 22.92 15.63
C THR A 56 -16.14 23.56 16.58
N ASN A 57 -15.58 22.75 17.48
CA ASN A 57 -14.55 23.20 18.43
C ASN A 57 -13.28 23.64 17.72
N ALA A 58 -12.83 22.91 16.70
CA ALA A 58 -11.64 23.25 15.92
C ALA A 58 -11.77 24.59 15.17
N HIS A 59 -12.98 24.98 14.76
CA HIS A 59 -13.24 26.27 14.10
C HIS A 59 -13.50 27.42 15.09
N LYS A 60 -13.64 27.13 16.38
CA LYS A 60 -14.02 28.15 17.37
C LYS A 60 -12.91 29.17 17.56
N GLY A 61 -13.22 30.44 17.32
CA GLY A 61 -12.25 31.53 17.45
C GLY A 61 -11.23 31.58 16.30
N PHE A 62 -11.55 30.97 15.16
CA PHE A 62 -10.72 31.05 13.95
C PHE A 62 -10.46 32.50 13.55
N ILE A 63 -9.18 32.82 13.29
CA ILE A 63 -8.72 34.16 12.89
C ILE A 63 -8.32 34.17 11.41
N ALA A 64 -7.47 33.22 11.00
CA ALA A 64 -7.02 33.06 9.62
C ALA A 64 -6.53 31.63 9.37
N ALA A 65 -6.61 31.18 8.11
CA ALA A 65 -6.08 29.90 7.69
C ALA A 65 -4.55 29.95 7.62
N LEU A 66 -3.91 28.80 7.80
CA LEU A 66 -2.48 28.70 7.52
C LEU A 66 -2.21 28.92 6.02
N PRO A 67 -1.08 29.56 5.68
CA PRO A 67 -0.63 29.67 4.29
C PRO A 67 -0.49 28.29 3.65
N THR A 68 -0.81 28.20 2.36
CA THR A 68 -0.60 26.97 1.55
C THR A 68 0.86 26.79 1.15
N GLU A 69 1.67 27.83 1.33
CA GLU A 69 3.09 27.85 1.04
C GLU A 69 3.90 26.98 2.00
N VAL A 70 4.96 26.40 1.46
CA VAL A 70 5.92 25.61 2.22
C VAL A 70 6.81 26.53 3.06
N ILE A 71 6.92 26.24 4.35
CA ILE A 71 7.86 26.87 5.27
C ILE A 71 9.25 26.30 4.98
N LYS A 72 10.20 27.17 4.69
CA LYS A 72 11.60 26.82 4.40
C LYS A 72 12.54 27.28 5.50
N GLY A 73 13.61 26.52 5.71
CA GLY A 73 14.73 26.90 6.57
C GLY A 73 15.63 27.92 5.90
N GLU A 74 16.62 28.41 6.66
CA GLU A 74 17.60 29.39 6.19
C GLU A 74 18.41 28.87 4.99
N GLN A 75 18.64 27.56 4.91
CA GLN A 75 19.32 26.91 3.79
C GLN A 75 18.39 26.60 2.62
N GLY A 76 17.12 27.03 2.69
CA GLY A 76 16.11 26.82 1.64
C GLY A 76 15.47 25.43 1.63
N ASN A 77 15.85 24.54 2.55
CA ASN A 77 15.23 23.23 2.73
C ASN A 77 13.79 23.38 3.24
N VAL A 78 12.92 22.46 2.82
CA VAL A 78 11.55 22.38 3.34
C VAL A 78 11.59 21.97 4.81
N ILE A 79 10.96 22.78 5.67
CA ILE A 79 10.72 22.44 7.08
C ILE A 79 9.30 21.90 7.24
N TRP A 80 8.32 22.51 6.58
CA TRP A 80 6.92 22.11 6.73
C TRP A 80 6.08 22.57 5.54
N GLY A 81 5.17 21.73 5.07
CA GLY A 81 4.16 22.07 4.07
C GLY A 81 2.82 21.47 4.46
N SER A 82 1.73 22.21 4.27
CA SER A 82 0.36 21.77 4.60
C SER A 82 -0.20 20.78 3.58
N SER A 83 0.15 20.93 2.31
CA SER A 83 -0.01 19.88 1.31
C SER A 83 1.13 18.89 1.49
N GLY A 84 0.83 17.66 1.89
CA GLY A 84 1.82 16.58 1.91
C GLY A 84 2.58 16.57 0.60
N SER A 85 3.86 16.96 0.65
CA SER A 85 4.76 16.84 -0.47
C SER A 85 5.08 15.36 -0.62
N GLU A 86 4.29 14.66 -1.42
CA GLU A 86 4.87 13.63 -2.28
C GLU A 86 5.67 14.32 -3.40
#